data_AF-K6UFF8-F1
#
_entry.id   AF-K6UFF8-F1
#
_cell.length_a   1.000
_cell.length_b   1.000
_cell.length_c   1.000
_cell.angle_alpha   90.00
_cell.angle_beta   90.00
_cell.angle_gamma   90.00
#
_symmetry.space_group_name_H-M   'P 1'
#
loop_
_entity.id
_entity.type
_entity.pdbx_description
1 polymer ?
#
loop_
_entity_poly.entity_id
_entity_poly.type
_entity_poly.pdbx_seq_one_letter_code
_entity_poly.pdbx_strand_id
1 'polypeptide(L)'
;MVDSKLMKNVFLLLICKIITYDILYDPFLEAIWNNYKFDEYITSGDATVILKLCNRFNRTTGNSAEEEFQNCATLSRNLKVLYNSRYTSNDDFNKHCNNINNWLYYKIKEHKMSDDTITEIFSESKQIIENEGYLFCRYSPFNNDFLEPEKLVMLSIFNDNIDYIKEILSQETHYKISSCRNFIKQCVHLYKSMHNIDCSKGDFTEPNKIFTCYIVNEFKNLYCSSIYN
;
A
#
# COMPACT_ATOMS: atom_id res chain seq x y z
N MET A 1 -23.06 -5.55 -32.90
CA MET A 1 -21.96 -4.57 -32.78
C MET A 1 -21.55 -4.58 -31.32
N VAL A 2 -20.39 -5.13 -30.96
CA VAL A 2 -19.93 -5.16 -29.56
C VAL A 2 -19.51 -3.74 -29.17
N ASP A 3 -19.98 -3.26 -28.02
CA ASP A 3 -19.71 -1.90 -27.54
C ASP A 3 -18.20 -1.66 -27.36
N SER A 4 -17.64 -0.75 -28.16
CA SER A 4 -16.22 -0.40 -28.13
C SER A 4 -15.77 0.13 -26.77
N LYS A 5 -16.67 0.70 -25.95
CA LYS A 5 -16.36 1.17 -24.60
C LYS A 5 -16.23 0.00 -23.63
N LEU A 6 -17.10 -1.00 -23.76
CA LEU A 6 -17.05 -2.23 -22.98
C LEU A 6 -15.77 -3.03 -23.26
N MET A 7 -15.37 -3.16 -24.53
CA MET A 7 -14.13 -3.85 -24.88
C MET A 7 -12.87 -3.14 -24.37
N LYS A 8 -12.83 -1.79 -24.41
CA LYS A 8 -11.71 -1.03 -23.81
C LYS A 8 -11.62 -1.26 -22.31
N ASN A 9 -12.75 -1.21 -21.59
CA ASN A 9 -12.77 -1.44 -20.16
C ASN A 9 -12.34 -2.87 -19.79
N VAL A 10 -12.78 -3.89 -20.54
CA VAL A 10 -12.34 -5.27 -20.33
C VAL A 10 -10.85 -5.44 -20.60
N PHE A 11 -10.32 -4.79 -21.65
CA PHE A 11 -8.91 -4.84 -21.98
C PHE A 11 -8.04 -4.11 -20.95
N LEU A 12 -8.48 -2.94 -20.46
CA LEU A 12 -7.87 -2.22 -19.35
C LEU A 12 -7.88 -3.06 -18.06
N LEU A 13 -8.99 -3.72 -17.74
CA LEU A 13 -9.08 -4.61 -16.57
C LEU A 13 -8.15 -5.82 -16.69
N LEU A 14 -7.99 -6.39 -17.89
CA LEU A 14 -7.04 -7.49 -18.13
C LEU A 14 -5.59 -7.02 -18.03
N ILE A 15 -5.26 -5.84 -18.56
CA ILE A 15 -3.94 -5.23 -18.42
C ILE A 15 -3.65 -4.89 -16.96
N CYS A 16 -4.59 -4.25 -16.25
CA CYS A 16 -4.47 -4.01 -14.82
C CYS A 16 -4.24 -5.33 -14.06
N LYS A 17 -4.97 -6.41 -14.38
CA LYS A 17 -4.76 -7.73 -13.77
C LYS A 17 -3.36 -8.32 -14.04
N ILE A 18 -2.84 -8.18 -15.26
CA ILE A 18 -1.50 -8.65 -15.63
C ILE A 18 -0.43 -7.81 -14.93
N ILE A 19 -0.59 -6.49 -14.95
CA ILE A 19 0.29 -5.53 -14.26
C ILE A 19 0.27 -5.80 -12.75
N THR A 20 -0.89 -6.01 -12.13
CA THR A 20 -0.98 -6.34 -10.70
C THR A 20 -0.30 -7.67 -10.40
N TYR A 21 -0.40 -8.68 -11.26
CA TYR A 21 0.23 -9.99 -11.04
C TYR A 21 1.76 -9.90 -11.09
N ASP A 22 2.31 -9.20 -12.10
CA ASP A 22 3.77 -8.99 -12.22
C ASP A 22 4.33 -8.10 -11.09
N ILE A 23 3.52 -7.18 -10.57
CA ILE A 23 3.91 -6.34 -9.43
C ILE A 23 3.81 -7.13 -8.09
N LEU A 24 2.78 -7.95 -7.89
CA LEU A 24 2.58 -8.72 -6.65
C LEU A 24 3.71 -9.72 -6.38
N TYR A 25 4.34 -10.23 -7.43
CA TYR A 25 5.49 -11.14 -7.36
C TYR A 25 6.84 -10.43 -7.55
N ASP A 26 6.89 -9.09 -7.47
CA ASP A 26 8.16 -8.38 -7.47
C ASP A 26 8.94 -8.74 -6.18
N PRO A 27 10.10 -9.43 -6.28
CA PRO A 27 10.88 -9.83 -5.12
C PRO A 27 11.31 -8.64 -4.24
N PHE A 28 11.33 -7.43 -4.79
CA PHE A 28 11.60 -6.21 -4.03
C PHE A 28 10.42 -5.78 -3.17
N LEU A 29 9.17 -5.86 -3.66
CA LEU A 29 8.00 -5.54 -2.83
C LEU A 29 7.85 -6.51 -1.67
N GLU A 30 8.10 -7.80 -1.90
CA GLU A 30 8.18 -8.80 -0.83
C GLU A 30 9.22 -8.41 0.23
N ALA A 31 10.39 -7.90 -0.17
CA ALA A 31 11.41 -7.45 0.76
C ALA A 31 10.93 -6.27 1.62
N ILE A 32 10.19 -5.32 1.04
CA ILE A 32 9.56 -4.22 1.79
C ILE A 32 8.57 -4.79 2.82
N TRP A 33 7.65 -5.66 2.41
CA TRP A 33 6.65 -6.22 3.32
C TRP A 33 7.30 -7.04 4.45
N ASN A 34 8.37 -7.75 4.15
CA ASN A 34 9.17 -8.48 5.14
C ASN A 34 9.90 -7.54 6.11
N ASN A 35 10.38 -6.39 5.65
CA ASN A 35 11.00 -5.38 6.52
C ASN A 35 10.01 -4.84 7.57
N TYR A 36 8.74 -4.69 7.19
CA TYR A 36 7.64 -4.34 8.10
C TYR A 36 6.98 -5.54 8.79
N LYS A 37 7.36 -6.76 8.41
CA LYS A 37 6.80 -8.02 8.93
C LYS A 37 5.30 -8.16 8.69
N PHE A 38 4.77 -7.59 7.61
CA PHE A 38 3.32 -7.54 7.40
C PHE A 38 2.65 -8.91 7.17
N ASP A 39 3.41 -9.90 6.71
CA ASP A 39 2.92 -11.25 6.44
C ASP A 39 3.23 -12.24 7.59
N GLU A 40 3.66 -11.77 8.77
CA GLU A 40 3.88 -12.62 9.96
C GLU A 40 2.57 -13.07 10.62
N TYR A 41 2.56 -14.32 11.11
CA TYR A 41 1.43 -14.88 11.87
C TYR A 41 1.20 -14.20 13.23
N ILE A 42 -0.02 -14.33 13.75
CA ILE A 42 -0.41 -13.81 15.06
C ILE A 42 0.23 -14.63 16.18
N THR A 43 0.77 -13.95 17.19
CA THR A 43 1.28 -14.60 18.40
C THR A 43 0.15 -14.95 19.38
N SER A 44 0.34 -15.98 20.20
CA SER A 44 -0.71 -16.52 21.08
C SER A 44 -1.29 -15.51 22.09
N GLY A 45 -0.51 -14.52 22.53
CA GLY A 45 -0.97 -13.47 23.45
C GLY A 45 -1.92 -12.46 22.79
N ASP A 46 -1.68 -12.12 21.53
CA ASP A 46 -2.47 -11.14 20.78
C ASP A 46 -3.76 -11.75 20.20
N ALA A 47 -3.78 -13.08 20.09
CA ALA A 47 -4.86 -13.84 19.51
C ALA A 47 -6.22 -13.46 20.12
N THR A 48 -6.34 -13.32 21.45
CA THR A 48 -7.65 -13.12 22.10
C THR A 48 -8.31 -11.79 21.72
N VAL A 49 -7.54 -10.70 21.66
CA VAL A 49 -8.08 -9.36 21.33
C VAL A 49 -8.42 -9.28 19.85
N ILE A 50 -7.52 -9.77 19.00
CA ILE A 50 -7.71 -9.81 17.54
C ILE A 50 -8.89 -10.73 17.17
N LEU A 51 -9.02 -11.89 17.81
CA LEU A 51 -10.16 -12.81 17.66
C LEU A 51 -11.48 -12.10 17.95
N LYS A 52 -11.58 -11.39 19.08
CA LYS A 52 -12.80 -10.66 19.44
C LYS A 52 -13.13 -9.57 18.43
N LEU A 53 -12.12 -8.83 17.96
CA LEU A 53 -12.31 -7.80 16.95
C LEU A 53 -12.80 -8.42 15.63
N CYS A 54 -12.12 -9.45 15.12
CA CYS A 54 -12.43 -10.05 13.82
C CYS A 54 -13.72 -10.86 13.80
N ASN A 55 -14.13 -11.47 14.90
CA ASN A 55 -15.43 -12.14 15.01
C ASN A 55 -16.62 -11.19 14.80
N ARG A 56 -16.47 -9.88 15.06
CA ARG A 56 -17.51 -8.89 14.77
C ARG A 56 -17.71 -8.63 13.28
N PHE A 57 -16.68 -8.89 12.48
CA PHE A 57 -16.65 -8.62 11.04
C PHE A 57 -16.89 -9.85 10.18
N ASN A 58 -17.00 -11.03 10.80
CA ASN A 58 -17.28 -12.26 10.08
C ASN A 58 -18.74 -12.28 9.62
N ARG A 59 -18.97 -11.71 8.43
CA ARG A 59 -20.31 -11.56 7.82
C ARG A 59 -20.66 -12.73 6.90
N THR A 60 -19.72 -13.65 6.65
CA THR A 60 -19.89 -14.78 5.72
C THR A 60 -19.84 -16.14 6.40
N THR A 61 -20.16 -17.20 5.65
CA THR A 61 -20.15 -18.60 6.12
C THR A 61 -19.30 -19.47 5.20
N GLY A 62 -18.70 -20.54 5.72
CA GLY A 62 -17.84 -21.44 4.93
C GLY A 62 -16.42 -20.88 4.71
N ASN A 63 -15.74 -21.31 3.64
CA ASN A 63 -14.33 -20.96 3.39
C ASN A 63 -14.07 -19.44 3.27
N SER A 64 -15.06 -18.68 2.80
CA SER A 64 -14.95 -17.21 2.76
C SER A 64 -14.85 -16.58 4.15
N ALA A 65 -15.45 -17.21 5.17
CA ALA A 65 -15.40 -16.76 6.55
C ALA A 65 -13.99 -16.94 7.15
N GLU A 66 -13.29 -18.00 6.74
CA GLU A 66 -11.91 -18.25 7.16
C GLU A 66 -10.96 -17.25 6.51
N GLU A 67 -11.09 -17.01 5.20
CA GLU A 67 -10.28 -16.01 4.47
C GLU A 67 -10.50 -14.59 5.01
N GLU A 68 -11.76 -14.16 5.20
CA GLU A 68 -12.11 -12.85 5.79
C GLU A 68 -11.54 -12.72 7.20
N PHE A 69 -11.62 -13.79 8.00
CA PHE A 69 -11.05 -13.80 9.33
C PHE A 69 -9.53 -13.64 9.28
N GLN A 70 -8.80 -14.41 8.46
CA GLN A 70 -7.34 -14.32 8.34
C GLN A 70 -6.89 -12.94 7.88
N ASN A 71 -7.58 -12.35 6.91
CA ASN A 71 -7.28 -11.00 6.43
C ASN A 71 -7.51 -9.94 7.50
N CYS A 72 -8.64 -10.02 8.23
CA CYS A 72 -8.89 -9.15 9.37
C CYS A 72 -7.82 -9.30 10.44
N ALA A 73 -7.44 -10.53 10.75
CA ALA A 73 -6.53 -10.85 11.82
C ALA A 73 -5.11 -10.33 11.50
N THR A 74 -4.67 -10.50 10.25
CA THR A 74 -3.40 -9.97 9.74
C THR A 74 -3.37 -8.45 9.74
N LEU A 75 -4.43 -7.78 9.23
CA LEU A 75 -4.52 -6.32 9.27
C LEU A 75 -4.50 -5.78 10.71
N SER A 76 -5.28 -6.40 11.61
CA SER A 76 -5.36 -5.99 13.01
C SER A 76 -4.01 -6.14 13.72
N ARG A 77 -3.25 -7.20 13.41
CA ARG A 77 -1.88 -7.39 13.89
C ARG A 77 -0.96 -6.28 13.40
N ASN A 78 -1.01 -5.94 12.12
CA ASN A 78 -0.16 -4.89 11.54
C ASN A 78 -0.49 -3.51 12.12
N LEU A 79 -1.76 -3.20 12.34
CA LEU A 79 -2.19 -1.98 13.04
C LEU A 79 -1.73 -1.97 14.49
N LYS A 80 -1.80 -3.10 15.21
CA LYS A 80 -1.25 -3.21 16.56
C LYS A 80 0.26 -2.93 16.60
N VAL A 81 1.03 -3.53 15.67
CA VAL A 81 2.47 -3.32 15.56
C VAL A 81 2.79 -1.85 15.29
N LEU A 82 2.05 -1.21 14.37
CA LEU A 82 2.15 0.22 14.12
C LEU A 82 1.98 1.00 15.43
N TYR A 83 0.85 0.85 16.13
CA TYR A 83 0.57 1.67 17.31
C TYR A 83 1.46 1.36 18.53
N ASN A 84 2.03 0.16 18.63
CA ASN A 84 2.93 -0.22 19.72
C ASN A 84 4.41 0.04 19.41
N SER A 85 4.74 0.43 18.17
CA SER A 85 6.10 0.79 17.78
C SER A 85 6.51 2.15 18.35
N ARG A 86 7.79 2.27 18.74
CA ARG A 86 8.36 3.54 19.19
C ARG A 86 8.95 4.29 17.99
N TYR A 87 8.18 5.21 17.43
CA TYR A 87 8.66 6.08 16.36
C TYR A 87 9.44 7.27 16.92
N THR A 88 10.51 7.63 16.22
CA THR A 88 11.33 8.82 16.50
C THR A 88 10.71 10.10 15.93
N SER A 89 9.79 9.97 14.97
CA SER A 89 9.10 11.09 14.33
C SER A 89 7.70 10.72 13.86
N ASN A 90 6.87 11.74 13.61
CA ASN A 90 5.56 11.55 12.97
C ASN A 90 5.72 11.01 11.53
N ASP A 91 6.81 11.35 10.86
CA ASP A 91 7.09 10.89 9.49
C ASP A 91 7.34 9.39 9.46
N ASP A 92 8.05 8.83 10.44
CA ASP A 92 8.27 7.38 10.52
C ASP A 92 6.96 6.61 10.78
N PHE A 93 6.08 7.16 11.63
CA PHE A 93 4.74 6.62 11.84
C PHE A 93 3.92 6.67 10.54
N ASN A 94 3.94 7.81 9.85
CA ASN A 94 3.20 8.01 8.60
C ASN A 94 3.71 7.08 7.49
N LYS A 95 5.03 6.92 7.33
CA LYS A 95 5.63 5.95 6.39
C LYS A 95 5.15 4.53 6.67
N HIS A 96 5.12 4.09 7.93
CA HIS A 96 4.63 2.77 8.29
C HIS A 96 3.11 2.64 7.99
N CYS A 97 2.31 3.64 8.35
CA CYS A 97 0.88 3.68 8.05
C CYS A 97 0.59 3.65 6.54
N ASN A 98 1.33 4.42 5.74
CA ASN A 98 1.22 4.43 4.28
C ASN A 98 1.60 3.05 3.71
N ASN A 99 2.64 2.42 4.24
CA ASN A 99 3.02 1.07 3.84
C ASN A 99 1.97 0.01 4.20
N ILE A 100 1.24 0.15 5.31
CA ILE A 100 0.05 -0.70 5.58
C ILE A 100 -1.00 -0.51 4.48
N ASN A 101 -1.31 0.74 4.10
CA ASN A 101 -2.27 1.03 3.03
C ASN A 101 -1.80 0.50 1.66
N ASN A 102 -0.51 0.64 1.33
CA ASN A 102 0.08 0.12 0.10
C ASN A 102 0.06 -1.42 0.08
N TRP A 103 0.38 -2.08 1.21
CA TRP A 103 0.30 -3.53 1.37
C TRP A 103 -1.14 -4.04 1.21
N LEU A 104 -2.11 -3.35 1.82
CA LEU A 104 -3.54 -3.65 1.68
C LEU A 104 -4.00 -3.63 0.23
N TYR A 105 -3.52 -2.65 -0.55
CA TYR A 105 -3.84 -2.53 -1.96
C TYR A 105 -3.48 -3.79 -2.76
N TYR A 106 -2.34 -4.42 -2.46
CA TYR A 106 -1.89 -5.64 -3.14
C TYR A 106 -2.50 -6.90 -2.55
N LYS A 107 -2.58 -7.03 -1.23
CA LYS A 107 -3.00 -8.28 -0.57
C LYS A 107 -4.51 -8.49 -0.55
N ILE A 108 -5.27 -7.42 -0.29
CA ILE A 108 -6.70 -7.55 0.02
C ILE A 108 -7.59 -7.30 -1.20
N LYS A 109 -7.11 -6.55 -2.21
CA LYS A 109 -7.79 -6.42 -3.51
C LYS A 109 -7.99 -7.77 -4.21
N GLU A 110 -7.21 -8.79 -3.84
CA GLU A 110 -7.38 -10.18 -4.27
C GLU A 110 -8.39 -10.99 -3.42
N HIS A 111 -8.63 -10.62 -2.16
CA HIS A 111 -9.30 -11.46 -1.15
C HIS A 111 -10.61 -10.90 -0.57
N LYS A 112 -11.38 -10.15 -1.37
CA LYS A 112 -12.81 -9.81 -1.15
C LYS A 112 -13.19 -9.12 0.18
N MET A 113 -12.30 -8.45 0.92
CA MET A 113 -12.79 -7.55 1.98
C MET A 113 -13.35 -6.28 1.36
N SER A 114 -14.52 -5.85 1.86
CA SER A 114 -15.10 -4.57 1.46
C SER A 114 -14.34 -3.40 2.10
N ASP A 115 -14.33 -2.24 1.42
CA ASP A 115 -13.78 -0.99 1.98
C ASP A 115 -14.43 -0.63 3.32
N ASP A 116 -15.71 -0.95 3.51
CA ASP A 116 -16.42 -0.76 4.78
C ASP A 116 -15.81 -1.62 5.88
N THR A 117 -15.54 -2.90 5.60
CA THR A 117 -14.89 -3.81 6.56
C THR A 117 -13.50 -3.32 6.93
N ILE A 118 -12.70 -2.87 5.95
CA ILE A 118 -11.36 -2.35 6.21
C ILE A 118 -11.45 -1.08 7.06
N THR A 119 -12.35 -0.16 6.71
CA THR A 119 -12.61 1.08 7.47
C THR A 119 -12.97 0.79 8.92
N GLU A 120 -13.87 -0.18 9.15
CA GLU A 120 -14.27 -0.60 10.49
C GLU A 120 -13.08 -1.17 11.28
N ILE A 121 -12.22 -1.99 10.65
CA ILE A 121 -11.01 -2.52 11.30
C ILE A 121 -10.04 -1.41 11.70
N PHE A 122 -9.77 -0.43 10.83
CA PHE A 122 -8.93 0.72 11.18
C PHE A 122 -9.51 1.52 12.35
N SER A 123 -10.82 1.73 12.37
CA SER A 123 -11.50 2.43 13.47
C SER A 123 -11.42 1.67 14.79
N GLU A 124 -11.71 0.37 14.77
CA GLU A 124 -11.75 -0.50 15.95
C GLU A 124 -10.36 -0.90 16.45
N SER A 125 -9.35 -0.91 15.58
CA SER A 125 -7.96 -1.16 15.97
C SER A 125 -7.44 -0.17 17.01
N LYS A 126 -8.09 1.00 17.13
CA LYS A 126 -7.84 1.96 18.22
C LYS A 126 -8.01 1.36 19.61
N GLN A 127 -8.93 0.41 19.77
CA GLN A 127 -9.17 -0.26 21.05
C GLN A 127 -8.07 -1.27 21.40
N ILE A 128 -7.20 -1.61 20.45
CA ILE A 128 -6.04 -2.49 20.64
C ILE A 128 -4.80 -1.68 21.10
N ILE A 129 -4.90 -0.35 21.06
CA ILE A 129 -3.81 0.56 21.40
C ILE A 129 -3.69 0.73 22.91
N GLU A 130 -2.52 0.49 23.46
CA GLU A 130 -2.22 0.73 24.89
C GLU A 130 -1.77 2.19 25.16
N ASN A 131 -1.42 2.94 24.11
CA ASN A 131 -0.92 4.32 24.17
C ASN A 131 -1.92 5.32 23.55
N GLU A 132 -2.49 6.22 24.35
CA GLU A 132 -3.41 7.29 23.92
C GLU A 132 -2.70 8.42 23.11
N GLY A 133 -1.86 8.05 22.14
CA GLY A 133 -1.16 8.99 21.27
C GLY A 133 -2.09 9.67 20.26
N TYR A 134 -1.76 10.92 19.90
CA TYR A 134 -2.49 11.72 18.90
C TYR A 134 -2.31 11.25 17.44
N LEU A 135 -1.41 10.29 17.19
CA LEU A 135 -1.13 9.79 15.85
C LEU A 135 -2.20 8.77 15.43
N PHE A 136 -2.83 9.04 14.29
CA PHE A 136 -3.92 8.22 13.77
C PHE A 136 -3.61 7.79 12.34
N CYS A 137 -3.59 6.47 12.13
CA CYS A 137 -3.49 5.91 10.79
C CYS A 137 -4.88 5.76 10.20
N ARG A 138 -5.13 6.48 9.10
CA ARG A 138 -6.40 6.42 8.38
C ARG A 138 -6.29 5.40 7.25
N TYR A 139 -7.36 4.61 7.05
CA TYR A 139 -7.51 3.86 5.81
C TYR A 139 -7.69 4.84 4.65
N SER A 140 -6.77 4.80 3.70
CA SER A 140 -6.79 5.62 2.49
C SER A 140 -6.88 4.67 1.30
N PRO A 141 -8.09 4.23 0.91
CA PRO A 141 -8.25 3.42 -0.28
C PRO A 141 -7.73 4.22 -1.48
N PHE A 142 -6.83 3.64 -2.26
CA PHE A 142 -6.58 4.10 -3.62
C PHE A 142 -7.81 3.72 -4.46
N ASN A 143 -8.87 4.50 -4.32
CA ASN A 143 -10.17 4.26 -4.95
C ASN A 143 -10.15 4.63 -6.44
N ASN A 144 -11.25 4.32 -7.13
CA ASN A 144 -11.39 4.58 -8.57
C ASN A 144 -11.47 6.06 -8.94
N ASP A 145 -11.55 6.96 -7.95
CA ASP A 145 -11.58 8.41 -8.19
C ASP A 145 -10.16 8.97 -8.40
N PHE A 146 -9.12 8.20 -8.07
CA PHE A 146 -7.75 8.51 -8.45
C PHE A 146 -7.46 8.11 -9.89
N LEU A 147 -6.71 8.96 -10.58
CA LEU A 147 -6.19 8.62 -11.91
C LEU A 147 -5.12 7.54 -11.74
N GLU A 148 -5.43 6.33 -12.21
CA GLU A 148 -4.52 5.19 -12.27
C GLU A 148 -3.97 4.77 -10.88
N PRO A 149 -4.84 4.31 -9.95
CA PRO A 149 -4.47 4.05 -8.55
C PRO A 149 -3.32 3.05 -8.39
N GLU A 150 -3.20 2.07 -9.28
CA GLU A 150 -2.09 1.10 -9.30
C GLU A 150 -0.73 1.79 -9.44
N LYS A 151 -0.67 2.82 -10.29
CA LYS A 151 0.56 3.57 -10.54
C LYS A 151 0.92 4.47 -9.36
N LEU A 152 -0.09 5.08 -8.74
CA LEU A 152 0.09 5.90 -7.54
C LEU A 152 0.61 5.08 -6.36
N VAL A 153 0.08 3.87 -6.15
CA VAL A 153 0.57 2.96 -5.10
C VAL A 153 2.05 2.65 -5.31
N MET A 154 2.48 2.37 -6.55
CA MET A 154 3.90 2.10 -6.81
C MET A 154 4.80 3.31 -6.51
N LEU A 155 4.38 4.52 -6.85
CA LEU A 155 5.13 5.73 -6.53
C LEU A 155 5.11 6.01 -5.02
N SER A 156 3.98 5.77 -4.35
CA SER A 156 3.83 5.87 -2.89
C SER A 156 4.81 4.94 -2.17
N ILE A 157 4.88 3.67 -2.59
CA ILE A 157 5.86 2.70 -2.05
C ILE A 157 7.28 3.20 -2.24
N PHE A 158 7.63 3.74 -3.41
CA PHE A 158 8.97 4.30 -3.61
C PHE A 158 9.24 5.43 -2.60
N ASN A 159 8.29 6.35 -2.43
CA ASN A 159 8.46 7.52 -1.59
C ASN A 159 8.64 7.14 -0.11
N ASP A 160 7.78 6.28 0.41
CA ASP A 160 7.81 5.87 1.82
C ASP A 160 8.99 4.95 2.17
N ASN A 161 9.61 4.32 1.16
CA ASN A 161 10.70 3.35 1.35
C ASN A 161 12.05 3.81 0.75
N ILE A 162 12.21 5.10 0.48
CA ILE A 162 13.45 5.63 -0.12
C ILE A 162 14.71 5.28 0.68
N ASP A 163 14.63 5.29 2.00
CA ASP A 163 15.76 4.98 2.88
C ASP A 163 16.18 3.51 2.73
N TYR A 164 15.21 2.59 2.69
CA TYR A 164 15.46 1.15 2.46
C TYR A 164 15.96 0.87 1.04
N ILE A 165 15.43 1.59 0.04
CA ILE A 165 15.91 1.55 -1.34
C ILE A 165 17.40 1.91 -1.40
N LYS A 166 17.80 3.02 -0.76
CA LYS A 166 19.20 3.46 -0.71
C LYS A 166 20.09 2.42 -0.03
N GLU A 167 19.62 1.85 1.07
CA GLU A 167 20.34 0.81 1.79
C GLU A 167 20.64 -0.37 0.85
N ILE A 168 19.62 -0.91 0.16
CA ILE A 168 19.79 -2.02 -0.78
C ILE A 168 20.74 -1.66 -1.92
N LEU A 169 20.64 -0.44 -2.48
CA LEU A 169 21.50 0.00 -3.58
C LEU A 169 22.96 0.20 -3.16
N SER A 170 23.23 0.48 -1.88
CA SER A 170 24.59 0.67 -1.35
C SER A 170 25.32 -0.63 -1.02
N GLN A 171 24.59 -1.74 -0.90
CA GLN A 171 25.19 -3.05 -0.69
C GLN A 171 25.75 -3.59 -2.02
N GLU A 172 26.96 -4.14 -2.02
CA GLU A 172 27.58 -4.65 -3.27
C GLU A 172 26.94 -5.97 -3.74
N THR A 173 26.45 -6.80 -2.82
CA THR A 173 25.99 -8.17 -3.10
C THR A 173 24.62 -8.50 -2.51
N HIS A 174 23.75 -7.52 -2.31
CA HIS A 174 22.39 -7.79 -1.83
C HIS A 174 21.56 -8.50 -2.91
N TYR A 175 21.03 -9.67 -2.58
CA TYR A 175 20.32 -10.56 -3.50
C TYR A 175 19.08 -9.92 -4.16
N LYS A 176 18.55 -8.81 -3.60
CA LYS A 176 17.43 -8.04 -4.17
C LYS A 176 17.85 -6.77 -4.94
N ILE A 177 19.14 -6.49 -5.17
CA ILE A 177 19.57 -5.27 -5.92
C ILE A 177 18.97 -5.22 -7.32
N SER A 178 18.98 -6.35 -8.02
CA SER A 178 18.45 -6.43 -9.39
C SER A 178 16.96 -6.13 -9.43
N SER A 179 16.16 -6.70 -8.51
CA SER A 179 14.72 -6.42 -8.43
C SER A 179 14.46 -4.98 -7.97
N CYS A 180 15.23 -4.46 -7.01
CA CYS A 180 15.16 -3.04 -6.59
C CYS A 180 15.40 -2.09 -7.77
N ARG A 181 16.45 -2.30 -8.56
CA ARG A 181 16.72 -1.49 -9.77
C ARG A 181 15.60 -1.60 -10.80
N ASN A 182 14.98 -2.78 -10.94
CA ASN A 182 13.84 -2.97 -11.83
C ASN A 182 12.62 -2.18 -11.35
N PHE A 183 12.28 -2.27 -10.06
CA PHE A 183 11.23 -1.48 -9.43
C PHE A 183 11.43 0.02 -9.67
N ILE A 184 12.63 0.55 -9.42
CA ILE A 184 12.96 1.96 -9.66
C ILE A 184 12.73 2.35 -11.13
N LYS A 185 13.16 1.51 -12.09
CA LYS A 185 12.94 1.76 -13.53
C LYS A 185 11.45 1.82 -13.90
N GLN A 186 10.63 0.99 -13.26
CA GLN A 186 9.18 1.03 -13.42
C GLN A 186 8.62 2.34 -12.86
N CYS A 187 8.98 2.73 -11.64
CA CYS A 187 8.58 4.02 -11.06
C CYS A 187 8.96 5.22 -11.94
N VAL A 188 10.17 5.22 -12.54
CA VAL A 188 10.57 6.27 -13.50
C VAL A 188 9.68 6.31 -14.74
N HIS A 189 9.27 5.16 -15.28
CA HIS A 189 8.31 5.11 -16.40
C HIS A 189 6.94 5.65 -16.00
N LEU A 190 6.45 5.26 -14.83
CA LEU A 190 5.17 5.72 -14.30
C LEU A 190 5.16 7.23 -14.09
N TYR A 191 6.19 7.77 -13.43
CA TYR A 191 6.38 9.20 -13.26
C TYR A 191 6.32 9.96 -14.58
N LYS A 192 7.05 9.51 -15.60
CA LYS A 192 7.04 10.16 -16.93
C LYS A 192 5.66 10.15 -17.57
N SER A 193 4.89 9.07 -17.40
CA SER A 193 3.53 9.00 -17.94
C SER A 193 2.59 9.96 -17.21
N MET A 194 2.63 9.99 -15.87
CA MET A 194 1.68 10.74 -15.05
C MET A 194 2.01 12.24 -14.99
N HIS A 195 3.28 12.61 -14.89
CA HIS A 195 3.70 14.01 -14.79
C HIS A 195 3.28 14.82 -16.03
N ASN A 196 3.42 14.22 -17.22
CA ASN A 196 3.10 14.87 -18.48
C ASN A 196 1.59 15.08 -18.66
N ILE A 197 0.78 14.12 -18.23
CA ILE A 197 -0.68 14.11 -18.43
C ILE A 197 -1.37 14.97 -17.37
N ASP A 198 -1.04 14.77 -16.10
CA ASP A 198 -1.89 15.20 -14.98
C ASP A 198 -1.31 16.34 -14.14
N CYS A 199 0.01 16.53 -14.13
CA CYS A 199 0.68 17.42 -13.18
C CYS A 199 1.45 18.59 -13.81
N SER A 200 1.46 18.71 -15.14
CA SER A 200 2.25 19.69 -15.88
C SER A 200 1.59 21.09 -16.00
N LYS A 201 0.27 21.21 -15.78
CA LYS A 201 -0.51 22.40 -16.16
C LYS A 201 -0.93 23.36 -15.04
N GLY A 202 -0.46 23.16 -13.80
CA GLY A 202 -0.60 24.14 -12.70
C GLY A 202 -2.03 24.43 -12.21
N ASP A 203 -3.06 23.97 -12.91
CA ASP A 203 -4.46 24.17 -12.53
C ASP A 203 -4.96 22.96 -11.72
N PHE A 204 -4.95 23.12 -10.40
CA PHE A 204 -5.27 22.09 -9.42
C PHE A 204 -6.51 22.50 -8.60
N THR A 205 -7.68 22.36 -9.19
CA THR A 205 -8.96 22.64 -8.50
C THR A 205 -9.63 21.36 -7.98
N GLU A 206 -9.23 20.19 -8.48
CA GLU A 206 -9.79 18.90 -8.09
C GLU A 206 -8.93 18.22 -6.99
N PRO A 207 -9.50 17.84 -5.83
CA PRO A 207 -8.76 17.21 -4.73
C PRO A 207 -7.95 15.98 -5.12
N ASN A 208 -8.49 15.12 -5.99
CA ASN A 208 -7.81 13.90 -6.42
C ASN A 208 -6.57 14.23 -7.27
N LYS A 209 -6.66 15.24 -8.13
CA LYS A 209 -5.53 15.71 -8.93
C LYS A 209 -4.44 16.32 -8.06
N ILE A 210 -4.82 17.06 -7.00
CA ILE A 210 -3.86 17.57 -6.00
C ILE A 210 -3.10 16.41 -5.36
N PHE A 211 -3.81 15.38 -4.89
CA PHE A 211 -3.19 14.22 -4.24
C PHE A 211 -2.30 13.40 -5.19
N THR A 212 -2.79 13.11 -6.40
CA THR A 212 -2.00 12.47 -7.47
C THR A 212 -0.70 13.23 -7.71
N CYS A 213 -0.78 14.55 -7.89
CA CYS A 213 0.41 15.35 -8.17
C CYS A 213 1.33 15.53 -6.98
N TYR A 214 0.82 15.48 -5.75
CA TYR A 214 1.65 15.41 -4.55
C TYR A 214 2.54 14.16 -4.59
N ILE A 215 1.97 12.97 -4.80
CA ILE A 215 2.75 11.70 -4.87
C ILE A 215 3.76 11.74 -6.02
N VAL A 216 3.34 12.18 -7.20
CA VAL A 216 4.18 12.23 -8.42
C VAL A 216 5.35 13.20 -8.25
N ASN A 217 5.12 14.37 -7.65
CA ASN A 217 6.16 15.36 -7.41
C ASN A 217 7.11 14.91 -6.30
N GLU A 218 6.61 14.25 -5.26
CA GLU A 218 7.43 13.70 -4.19
C GLU A 218 8.39 12.63 -4.72
N PHE A 219 7.92 11.76 -5.61
CA PHE A 219 8.77 10.81 -6.32
C PHE A 219 9.92 11.50 -7.05
N LYS A 220 9.63 12.58 -7.80
CA LYS A 220 10.66 13.35 -8.52
C LYS A 220 11.72 13.87 -7.55
N ASN A 221 11.29 14.48 -6.45
CA ASN A 221 12.18 15.08 -5.46
C ASN A 221 13.09 14.03 -4.81
N LEU A 222 12.51 12.90 -4.38
CA LEU A 222 13.25 11.81 -3.75
C LEU A 222 14.19 11.12 -4.74
N TYR A 223 13.74 10.83 -5.96
CA TYR A 223 14.60 10.24 -6.99
C TYR A 223 15.80 11.14 -7.31
N CYS A 224 15.56 12.43 -7.54
CA CYS A 224 16.63 13.38 -7.84
C CYS A 224 17.60 13.54 -6.67
N SER A 225 17.10 13.64 -5.43
CA SER A 225 17.95 13.87 -4.26
C SER A 225 18.73 12.64 -3.80
N SER A 226 18.17 11.44 -3.97
CA SER A 226 18.67 10.22 -3.32
C SER A 226 19.15 9.12 -4.25
N ILE A 227 18.75 9.11 -5.53
CA ILE A 227 19.08 8.03 -6.48
C ILE A 227 19.90 8.50 -7.66
N TYR A 228 19.58 9.68 -8.22
CA TYR A 228 20.28 10.22 -9.38
C TYR A 228 21.65 10.84 -9.03
N ASN A 229 21.77 11.35 -7.80
CA ASN A 229 22.97 12.01 -7.29
C ASN A 229 24.13 11.05 -7.01
#